data_AF-A0AB39UG61-F1
#
_entry.id   AF-A0AB39UG61-F1
#
_cell.length_a   1.000
_cell.length_b   1.000
_cell.length_c   1.000
_cell.angle_alpha   90.00
_cell.angle_beta   90.00
_cell.angle_gamma   90.00
#
_symmetry.space_group_name_H-M   'P 1'
#
loop_
_entity.id
_entity.type
_entity.pdbx_description
1 polymer ?
#
loop_
_entity_poly.entity_id
_entity_poly.type
_entity_poly.pdbx_seq_one_letter_code
_entity_poly.pdbx_strand_id
1 'polypeptide(L)'
;MSCSESTLRRKLNDNGSRLGATKLKKGWRIPVETLEALDVLKTVTGQPAEQLTVHDRSETGQEITRLRIENEGLRKENEGLKQLLSEREKVVALLEQRPVKRESFWARFTRNRERNAE
;
A
#
# COMPACT_ATOMS: atom_id res chain seq x y z
N MET A 1 2.98 -15.02 -10.27
CA MET A 1 1.79 -14.65 -9.48
C MET A 1 1.39 -15.89 -8.72
N SER A 2 1.45 -15.85 -7.38
CA SER A 2 1.05 -16.96 -6.52
C SER A 2 -0.24 -16.53 -5.82
N CYS A 3 -1.36 -17.20 -6.09
CA CYS A 3 -2.64 -16.93 -5.45
C CYS A 3 -2.66 -17.64 -4.09
N SER A 4 -2.97 -16.92 -3.00
CA SER A 4 -3.14 -17.57 -1.70
C SER A 4 -4.37 -18.48 -1.69
N GLU A 5 -4.32 -19.57 -0.93
CA GLU A 5 -5.42 -20.54 -0.82
C GLU A 5 -6.75 -19.90 -0.38
N SER A 6 -6.68 -18.91 0.52
CA SER A 6 -7.83 -18.11 0.94
C SER A 6 -8.48 -17.33 -0.21
N THR A 7 -7.66 -16.74 -1.09
CA THR A 7 -8.11 -15.98 -2.25
C THR A 7 -8.73 -16.90 -3.28
N LEU A 8 -8.11 -18.07 -3.52
CA LEU A 8 -8.65 -19.10 -4.41
C LEU A 8 -10.01 -19.62 -3.93
N ARG A 9 -10.17 -19.89 -2.62
CA ARG A 9 -11.47 -20.30 -2.05
C ARG A 9 -12.55 -19.26 -2.24
N ARG A 10 -12.25 -17.97 -2.02
CA ARG A 10 -13.22 -16.88 -2.22
C ARG A 10 -13.68 -16.86 -3.67
N LYS A 11 -12.74 -16.81 -4.62
CA LYS A 11 -13.01 -16.83 -6.07
C LYS A 11 -13.85 -18.04 -6.51
N LEU A 12 -13.57 -19.23 -5.98
CA LEU A 12 -14.33 -20.45 -6.28
C LEU A 12 -15.75 -20.42 -5.70
N ASN A 13 -15.94 -19.87 -4.50
CA ASN A 13 -17.29 -19.69 -3.95
C ASN A 13 -18.12 -18.70 -4.76
N ASP A 14 -17.48 -17.64 -5.27
CA ASP A 14 -18.17 -16.58 -6.02
C ASP A 14 -18.57 -17.05 -7.42
N ASN A 15 -17.64 -17.66 -8.17
CA ASN A 15 -17.83 -17.98 -9.59
C ASN A 15 -17.44 -19.41 -9.99
N GLY A 16 -16.88 -20.21 -9.08
CA GLY A 16 -16.33 -21.53 -9.40
C GLY A 16 -17.33 -22.48 -10.05
N SER A 17 -18.55 -22.59 -9.52
CA SER A 17 -19.59 -23.47 -10.09
C SER A 17 -20.01 -23.05 -11.50
N ARG A 18 -20.01 -21.74 -11.80
CA ARG A 18 -20.36 -21.22 -13.13
C ARG A 18 -19.24 -21.46 -14.14
N LEU A 19 -18.00 -21.50 -13.67
CA LEU A 19 -16.81 -21.70 -14.49
C LEU A 19 -16.41 -23.18 -14.62
N GLY A 20 -17.26 -24.12 -14.17
CA GLY A 20 -17.04 -25.56 -14.30
C GLY A 20 -16.32 -26.24 -13.13
N ALA A 21 -15.97 -25.51 -12.07
CA ALA A 21 -15.45 -26.13 -10.85
C ALA A 21 -16.57 -26.85 -10.09
N THR A 22 -16.30 -28.07 -9.65
CA THR A 22 -17.27 -28.90 -8.92
C THR A 22 -16.93 -28.93 -7.43
N LYS A 23 -17.91 -28.57 -6.58
CA LYS A 23 -17.76 -28.64 -5.12
C LYS A 23 -18.02 -30.07 -4.63
N LEU A 24 -17.03 -30.66 -3.96
CA LEU A 24 -17.07 -32.00 -3.35
C LEU A 24 -17.14 -31.88 -1.82
N LYS A 25 -17.48 -32.99 -1.13
CA LYS A 25 -17.54 -33.04 0.35
C LYS A 25 -16.21 -32.67 1.05
N LYS A 26 -15.07 -32.85 0.37
CA LYS A 26 -13.72 -32.61 0.91
C LYS A 26 -12.93 -31.52 0.18
N GLY A 27 -13.57 -30.70 -0.67
CA GLY A 27 -12.87 -29.64 -1.40
C GLY A 27 -13.49 -29.29 -2.74
N TRP A 28 -12.69 -28.69 -3.62
CA TRP A 28 -13.09 -28.33 -4.98
C TRP A 28 -12.33 -29.18 -6.00
N ARG A 29 -13.03 -29.69 -7.00
CA ARG A 29 -12.42 -30.20 -8.23
C ARG A 29 -12.41 -29.05 -9.24
N ILE A 30 -11.22 -28.56 -9.57
CA ILE A 30 -11.04 -27.34 -10.34
C ILE A 30 -10.38 -27.72 -11.68
N PRO A 31 -11.10 -27.60 -12.81
CA PRO A 31 -10.50 -27.68 -14.14
C PRO A 31 -9.44 -26.59 -14.36
N VAL A 32 -8.49 -26.85 -15.26
CA VAL A 32 -7.40 -25.89 -15.56
C VAL A 32 -7.97 -24.62 -16.17
N GLU A 33 -8.98 -24.78 -17.03
CA GLU A 33 -9.72 -23.72 -17.70
C GLU A 33 -10.40 -22.80 -16.68
N THR A 34 -10.89 -23.36 -15.56
CA THR A 34 -11.45 -22.56 -14.47
C THR A 34 -10.38 -21.77 -13.73
N LEU A 35 -9.17 -22.31 -13.56
CA LEU A 35 -8.06 -21.57 -12.95
C LEU A 35 -7.55 -20.45 -13.86
N GLU A 36 -7.57 -20.66 -15.18
CA GLU A 36 -7.27 -19.62 -16.17
C GLU A 36 -8.34 -18.52 -16.16
N ALA A 37 -9.62 -18.89 -16.17
CA ALA A 37 -10.74 -17.93 -16.08
C ALA A 37 -10.78 -17.16 -14.75
N LEU A 38 -10.28 -17.74 -13.67
CA LEU A 38 -10.13 -17.07 -12.37
C LEU A 38 -8.84 -16.24 -12.26
N ASP A 39 -8.05 -16.17 -13.33
CA ASP A 39 -6.76 -15.48 -13.42
C ASP A 39 -5.77 -15.95 -12.34
N VAL A 40 -5.83 -17.25 -12.04
CA VAL A 40 -4.95 -17.95 -11.08
C VAL A 40 -3.77 -18.58 -11.82
N LEU A 41 -4.01 -19.06 -13.04
CA LEU A 41 -2.99 -19.52 -13.98
C LEU A 41 -2.93 -18.56 -15.17
N LYS A 42 -1.71 -18.18 -15.58
CA LYS A 42 -1.50 -17.52 -16.86
C LYS A 42 -1.69 -18.56 -17.96
N THR A 43 -2.58 -18.30 -18.91
CA THR A 43 -2.70 -19.08 -20.14
C THR A 43 -1.35 -19.06 -20.87
N VAL A 44 -0.69 -20.20 -20.97
CA VAL A 44 0.57 -20.34 -21.73
C VAL A 44 0.27 -20.49 -23.23
N THR A 45 -0.96 -20.84 -23.59
CA THR A 45 -1.43 -20.95 -24.97
C THR A 45 -2.07 -19.65 -25.42
N GLY A 46 -1.31 -18.86 -26.20
CA GLY A 46 -1.79 -17.97 -27.25
C GLY A 46 -2.77 -16.87 -26.83
N GLN A 47 -2.31 -15.62 -26.90
CA GLN A 47 -3.20 -14.48 -27.12
C GLN A 47 -4.18 -14.82 -28.26
N PRO A 48 -5.51 -14.74 -28.08
CA PRO A 48 -6.32 -14.17 -29.12
C PRO A 48 -6.21 -12.65 -28.92
N ALA A 49 -5.29 -12.05 -29.66
CA ALA A 49 -5.57 -10.71 -30.15
C ALA A 49 -6.88 -10.80 -30.96
N GLU A 50 -7.66 -9.71 -30.95
CA GLU A 50 -8.86 -9.50 -31.78
C GLU A 50 -10.20 -9.95 -31.18
N GLN A 51 -10.67 -9.19 -30.21
CA GLN A 51 -11.95 -8.47 -30.32
C GLN A 51 -11.99 -7.38 -29.25
N LEU A 52 -11.23 -6.30 -29.48
CA LEU A 52 -11.44 -5.04 -28.75
C LEU A 52 -12.80 -4.50 -29.18
N THR A 53 -13.83 -4.86 -28.41
CA THR A 53 -15.17 -4.35 -28.63
C THR A 53 -15.17 -2.84 -28.39
N VAL A 54 -16.04 -2.10 -29.09
CA VAL A 54 -16.19 -0.65 -28.90
C VAL A 54 -16.51 -0.30 -27.43
N HIS A 55 -17.07 -1.25 -26.67
CA HIS A 55 -17.30 -1.14 -25.25
C HIS A 55 -15.99 -1.05 -24.44
N ASP A 56 -14.99 -1.91 -24.72
CA ASP A 56 -13.67 -1.86 -24.06
C ASP A 56 -12.93 -0.54 -24.31
N ARG A 57 -13.12 0.09 -25.49
CA ARG A 57 -12.55 1.43 -25.76
C ARG A 57 -13.18 2.53 -24.92
N SER A 58 -14.48 2.41 -24.60
CA SER A 58 -15.17 3.36 -23.73
C SER A 58 -14.81 3.16 -22.26
N GLU A 59 -14.71 1.91 -21.81
CA GLU A 59 -14.32 1.55 -20.44
C GLU A 59 -12.85 1.90 -20.17
N THR A 60 -11.95 1.64 -21.13
CA THR A 60 -10.55 2.09 -21.02
C THR A 60 -10.42 3.61 -20.98
N GLY A 61 -11.24 4.36 -21.72
CA GLY A 61 -11.25 5.82 -21.64
C GLY A 61 -11.70 6.35 -20.27
N GLN A 62 -12.73 5.75 -19.68
CA GLN A 62 -13.21 6.09 -18.34
C GLN A 62 -12.19 5.71 -17.26
N GLU A 63 -11.60 4.52 -17.37
CA GLU A 63 -10.58 4.05 -16.44
C GLU A 63 -9.29 4.90 -16.53
N ILE A 64 -8.86 5.30 -17.73
CA ILE A 64 -7.74 6.24 -17.90
C ILE A 64 -8.04 7.58 -17.20
N THR A 65 -9.28 8.07 -17.29
CA THR A 65 -9.67 9.34 -16.65
C THR A 65 -9.68 9.20 -15.14
N ARG A 66 -10.22 8.09 -14.61
CA ARG A 66 -10.20 7.76 -13.19
C ARG A 66 -8.77 7.66 -12.65
N LEU A 67 -7.91 6.90 -13.33
CA LEU A 67 -6.51 6.72 -12.96
C LEU A 67 -5.70 8.04 -13.02
N ARG A 68 -6.06 8.97 -13.91
CA ARG A 68 -5.48 10.31 -13.95
C ARG A 68 -5.87 11.13 -12.73
N ILE A 69 -7.15 11.13 -12.37
CA ILE A 69 -7.65 11.84 -11.18
C ILE A 69 -7.00 11.27 -9.91
N GLU A 70 -6.91 9.94 -9.81
CA GLU A 70 -6.29 9.27 -8.67
C GLU A 70 -4.78 9.58 -8.59
N ASN A 71 -4.04 9.50 -9.71
CA ASN A 71 -2.62 9.88 -9.73
C ASN A 71 -2.40 11.34 -9.32
N GLU A 72 -3.26 12.26 -9.76
CA GLU A 72 -3.18 13.66 -9.38
C GLU A 72 -3.44 13.85 -7.88
N GLY A 73 -4.40 13.11 -7.31
CA GLY A 73 -4.65 13.06 -5.88
C GLY A 73 -3.43 12.55 -5.10
N LEU A 74 -2.88 11.40 -5.53
CA LEU A 74 -1.70 10.80 -4.92
C LEU A 74 -0.47 11.72 -5.01
N ARG A 75 -0.30 12.47 -6.11
CA ARG A 75 0.77 13.45 -6.24
C ARG A 75 0.65 14.58 -5.22
N LYS A 76 -0.55 15.12 -5.04
CA LYS A 76 -0.83 16.18 -4.05
C LYS A 76 -0.60 15.68 -2.62
N GLU A 77 -1.06 14.48 -2.31
CA GLU A 77 -0.81 13.87 -0.99
C GLU A 77 0.69 13.68 -0.74
N ASN A 78 1.42 13.16 -1.73
CA ASN A 78 2.86 12.98 -1.64
C ASN A 78 3.62 14.32 -1.46
N GLU A 79 3.17 15.37 -2.14
CA GLU A 79 3.71 16.72 -1.95
C GLU A 79 3.45 17.26 -0.53
N GLY A 80 2.22 17.09 -0.01
CA GLY A 80 1.88 17.45 1.37
C GLY A 80 2.71 16.67 2.40
N LEU A 81 2.92 15.37 2.18
CA LEU A 81 3.77 14.54 3.04
C LEU A 81 5.22 15.02 3.02
N LYS A 82 5.76 15.40 1.87
CA LYS A 82 7.11 15.97 1.75
C LYS A 82 7.25 17.29 2.52
N GLN A 83 6.23 18.15 2.47
CA GLN A 83 6.22 19.40 3.25
C GLN A 83 6.23 19.11 4.76
N LEU A 84 5.36 18.22 5.24
CA LEU A 84 5.33 17.80 6.64
C LEU A 84 6.65 17.18 7.09
N LEU A 85 7.28 16.39 6.24
CA LEU A 85 8.58 15.78 6.52
C LEU A 85 9.66 16.85 6.64
N SER A 86 9.69 17.83 5.72
CA SER A 86 10.61 18.98 5.80
C SER A 86 10.41 19.82 7.06
N GLU A 87 9.17 20.06 7.49
CA GLU A 87 8.88 20.76 8.74
C GLU A 87 9.39 19.99 9.95
N ARG A 88 9.18 18.66 9.97
CA ARG A 88 9.70 17.80 11.04
C ARG A 88 11.22 17.79 11.08
N GLU A 89 11.89 17.71 9.93
CA GLU A 89 13.36 17.80 9.85
C GLU A 89 13.87 19.13 10.40
N LYS A 90 13.21 20.25 10.11
CA LYS A 90 13.55 21.56 10.70
C LYS A 90 13.40 21.57 12.22
N VAL A 91 12.32 20.98 12.75
CA VAL A 91 12.10 20.88 14.21
C VAL A 91 13.17 20.00 14.85
N VAL A 92 13.49 18.86 14.24
CA VAL A 92 14.57 17.98 14.71
C VAL A 92 15.89 18.74 14.73
N ALA A 93 16.25 19.43 13.64
CA ALA A 93 17.47 20.22 13.59
C ALA A 93 17.52 21.30 14.70
N LEU A 94 16.40 21.97 14.99
CA LEU A 94 16.31 22.93 16.09
C LEU A 94 16.45 22.29 17.47
N LEU A 95 15.94 21.06 17.64
CA LEU A 95 16.06 20.31 18.89
C LEU A 95 17.47 19.75 19.08
N GLU A 96 18.12 19.29 18.02
CA GLU A 96 19.52 18.84 18.01
C GLU A 96 20.49 20.01 18.25
N GLN A 97 20.18 21.20 17.74
CA GLN A 97 20.95 22.42 18.00
C GLN A 97 20.77 22.98 19.42
N ARG A 98 19.87 22.44 20.25
CA ARG A 98 19.81 22.86 21.66
C ARG A 98 21.09 22.41 22.36
N PRO A 99 21.92 23.36 22.85
CA PRO A 99 23.12 22.97 23.55
C PRO A 99 22.73 22.22 24.82
N VAL A 100 23.27 21.01 24.97
CA VAL A 100 23.33 20.20 26.21
C VAL A 100 24.11 20.92 27.34
N LYS A 101 24.44 22.21 27.16
CA LYS A 101 25.17 23.05 28.12
C LYS A 101 24.30 24.15 28.73
N ARG A 102 23.08 23.82 29.15
CA ARG A 102 22.50 24.54 30.30
C ARG A 102 22.83 23.73 31.52
N GLU A 103 23.89 24.11 32.26
CA GLU A 103 24.02 23.69 33.66
C GLU A 103 22.65 23.91 34.30
N SER A 104 22.07 22.83 34.81
CA SER A 104 20.75 22.87 35.42
C SER A 104 20.76 23.95 36.48
N PHE A 105 19.66 24.69 36.60
CA PHE A 105 19.50 25.70 37.64
C PHE A 105 19.91 25.14 39.02
N TRP A 106 19.59 23.87 39.27
CA TRP A 106 19.99 23.11 40.45
C TRP A 106 21.49 22.87 40.57
N ALA A 107 22.20 22.54 39.48
CA ALA A 107 23.66 22.43 39.49
C ALA A 107 24.34 23.77 39.82
N ARG A 108 23.78 24.89 39.36
CA ARG A 108 24.29 26.23 39.69
C ARG A 108 23.97 26.65 41.12
N PHE A 109 22.77 26.33 41.58
CA PHE A 109 22.29 26.65 42.93
C PHE A 109 23.04 25.86 44.02
N THR A 110 23.30 24.58 43.80
CA THR A 110 24.05 23.73 44.74
C THR A 110 25.51 24.15 44.86
N ARG A 111 26.18 24.46 43.72
CA ARG A 111 27.57 24.93 43.70
C ARG A 111 27.79 26.27 44.42
N ASN A 112 26.81 27.18 44.38
CA ASN A 112 26.88 28.43 45.13
C ASN A 112 26.65 28.25 46.63
N ARG A 113 25.87 27.23 47.02
CA ARG A 113 25.62 26.93 48.42
C ARG A 113 26.83 26.28 49.09
N GLU A 114 27.60 25.47 48.35
CA GLU A 114 28.86 24.88 48.82
C GLU A 114 29.96 25.93 49.03
N ARG A 115 30.09 26.92 48.13
CA ARG A 115 31.11 28.00 48.28
C ARG A 115 30.84 29.00 49.40
N ASN A 116 29.59 29.13 49.85
CA ASN A 116 29.22 30.04 50.94
C ASN A 116 29.18 29.32 52.31
N ALA A 117 29.55 28.04 52.36
CA ALA A 117 29.60 27.22 53.57
C ALA A 117 31.04 26.95 54.05
N GLU A 118 32.05 27.54 53.40
CA GLU A 118 33.43 27.72 53.88
C GLU A 118 33.62 29.15 54.40
#